data_AF-A0A959T7B4-F1
#
_entry.id   AF-A0A959T7B4-F1
#
_cell.length_a   1.000
_cell.length_b   1.000
_cell.length_c   1.000
_cell.angle_alpha   90.00
_cell.angle_beta   90.00
_cell.angle_gamma   90.00
#
_symmetry.space_group_name_H-M   'P 1'
#
loop_
_entity.id
_entity.type
_entity.pdbx_description
1 polymer ?
#
loop_
_entity_poly.entity_id
_entity_poly.type
_entity_poly.pdbx_seq_one_letter_code
_entity_poly.pdbx_strand_id
1 'polypeptide(L)'
;SSTGHMIIGSTIMGIAQDEFVKVFTVAIQFGAILSVLVLYWKRFLQSFDFYVKLLYAFIPAVIAGLLFKDYIDLLLENVLVVGVMLLLGGVVFLFIERWVPGGTDTGPQPLTAKQAVI
;
A
#
# COMPACT_ATOMS: atom_id res chain seq x y z
N SER A 1 -2.55 -6.42 4.83
CA SER A 1 -2.30 -6.27 3.39
C SER A 1 -3.41 -6.97 2.61
N SER A 2 -4.18 -6.25 1.80
CA SER A 2 -5.28 -6.80 0.98
C SER A 2 -4.76 -7.73 -0.12
N THR A 3 -3.64 -7.38 -0.77
CA THR A 3 -2.98 -8.19 -1.80
C THR A 3 -2.59 -9.56 -1.28
N GLY A 4 -2.03 -9.66 -0.07
CA GLY A 4 -1.64 -10.94 0.52
C GLY A 4 -2.83 -11.86 0.84
N HIS A 5 -3.94 -11.31 1.36
CA HIS A 5 -5.16 -12.11 1.63
C HIS A 5 -5.77 -12.64 0.33
N MET A 6 -5.76 -11.83 -0.73
CA MET A 6 -6.25 -12.21 -2.05
C MET A 6 -5.39 -13.30 -2.70
N ILE A 7 -4.06 -13.18 -2.63
CA ILE A 7 -3.12 -14.20 -3.16
C ILE A 7 -3.27 -15.53 -2.41
N ILE A 8 -3.35 -15.50 -1.08
CA ILE A 8 -3.52 -16.73 -0.28
C ILE A 8 -4.89 -17.36 -0.58
N GLY A 9 -5.96 -16.57 -0.60
CA GLY A 9 -7.30 -17.05 -0.87
C GLY A 9 -7.45 -17.66 -2.27
N SER A 10 -6.92 -17.00 -3.30
CA SER A 10 -6.95 -17.52 -4.67
C SER A 10 -6.09 -18.78 -4.82
N THR A 11 -5.04 -18.93 -4.01
CA THR A 11 -4.20 -20.14 -4.01
C THR A 11 -4.92 -21.31 -3.35
N ILE A 12 -5.60 -21.09 -2.22
CA ILE A 12 -6.43 -22.13 -1.57
C ILE A 12 -7.52 -22.63 -2.52
N MET A 13 -8.09 -21.73 -3.32
CA MET A 13 -9.07 -22.07 -4.36
C MET A 13 -8.46 -22.69 -5.62
N GLY A 14 -7.13 -22.74 -5.75
CA GLY A 14 -6.42 -23.28 -6.92
C GLY A 14 -6.47 -22.40 -8.18
N ILE A 15 -6.91 -21.15 -8.07
CA ILE A 15 -7.15 -20.23 -9.19
C ILE A 15 -6.19 -19.03 -9.23
N ALA A 16 -5.17 -19.00 -8.36
CA ALA A 16 -4.25 -17.86 -8.23
C ALA A 16 -3.49 -17.50 -9.51
N GLN A 17 -3.18 -18.50 -10.33
CA GLN A 17 -2.40 -18.34 -11.58
C GLN A 17 -3.27 -18.00 -12.78
N ASP A 18 -4.60 -18.00 -12.64
CA ASP A 18 -5.53 -17.68 -13.71
C ASP A 18 -5.43 -16.18 -14.07
N GLU A 19 -5.24 -15.89 -15.35
CA GLU A 19 -5.16 -14.52 -15.88
C GLU A 19 -6.43 -13.72 -15.55
N PHE A 20 -7.60 -14.37 -15.59
CA PHE A 20 -8.87 -13.74 -15.21
C PHE A 20 -8.85 -13.30 -13.74
N VAL A 21 -8.34 -14.13 -12.83
CA VAL A 21 -8.25 -13.81 -11.41
C VAL A 21 -7.28 -12.66 -11.20
N LYS A 22 -6.12 -12.65 -11.88
CA LYS A 22 -5.17 -11.52 -11.82
C LYS A 22 -5.86 -10.22 -12.26
N VAL A 23 -6.53 -10.19 -13.40
CA VAL A 23 -7.24 -8.99 -13.89
C VAL A 23 -8.41 -8.60 -12.96
N PHE A 24 -9.18 -9.57 -12.46
CA PHE A 24 -10.25 -9.33 -11.49
C PHE A 24 -9.72 -8.68 -10.21
N THR A 25 -8.59 -9.16 -9.69
CA THR A 25 -7.98 -8.59 -8.47
C THR A 25 -7.55 -7.13 -8.66
N VAL A 26 -7.11 -6.75 -9.87
CA VAL A 26 -6.78 -5.36 -10.21
C VAL A 26 -8.05 -4.52 -10.35
N ALA A 27 -9.09 -5.05 -10.99
CA ALA A 27 -10.36 -4.35 -11.20
C ALA A 27 -11.05 -3.99 -9.88
N ILE A 28 -11.10 -4.90 -8.91
CA ILE A 28 -11.74 -4.60 -7.62
C ILE A 28 -10.91 -3.63 -6.77
N GLN A 29 -9.57 -3.64 -6.87
CA GLN A 29 -8.71 -2.67 -6.20
C GLN A 29 -8.91 -1.26 -6.75
N PHE A 30 -9.12 -1.13 -8.06
CA PHE A 30 -9.51 0.15 -8.66
C PHE A 30 -10.80 0.70 -8.03
N GLY A 31 -11.80 -0.15 -7.76
CA GLY A 31 -13.01 0.22 -7.03
C GLY A 31 -12.75 0.75 -5.61
N ALA A 32 -11.79 0.16 -4.89
CA ALA A 32 -11.38 0.64 -3.58
C ALA A 32 -10.71 2.03 -3.65
N ILE A 33 -9.86 2.27 -4.66
CA ILE A 33 -9.24 3.58 -4.89
C ILE A 33 -10.31 4.64 -5.20
N LEU A 34 -11.28 4.32 -6.07
CA LEU A 34 -12.38 5.22 -6.39
C LEU A 34 -13.20 5.60 -5.13
N SER A 35 -13.42 4.64 -4.23
CA SER A 35 -14.13 4.88 -2.98
C SER A 35 -13.40 5.93 -2.11
N VAL A 36 -12.07 5.88 -2.05
CA VAL A 36 -11.26 6.90 -1.35
C VAL A 36 -11.36 8.26 -2.05
N LEU A 37 -11.32 8.31 -3.38
CA LEU A 37 -11.46 9.57 -4.13
C LEU A 37 -12.81 10.24 -3.88
N VAL A 38 -13.90 9.47 -3.87
CA VAL A 38 -15.25 10.01 -3.57
C VAL A 38 -15.36 10.45 -2.11
N LEU A 39 -14.88 9.63 -1.16
CA LEU A 39 -14.94 9.94 0.27
C LEU A 39 -14.16 11.22 0.62
N TYR A 40 -13.00 11.42 -0.01
CA TYR A 40 -12.13 12.57 0.23
C TYR A 40 -12.23 13.64 -0.87
N TRP A 41 -13.28 13.65 -1.68
CA TRP A 41 -13.44 14.53 -2.84
C TRP A 41 -13.17 16.01 -2.52
N LYS A 42 -13.70 16.50 -1.39
CA LYS A 42 -13.49 17.89 -0.94
C LYS A 42 -12.03 18.18 -0.59
N ARG A 43 -11.29 17.21 -0.05
CA ARG A 43 -9.87 17.37 0.31
C ARG A 43 -8.98 17.45 -0.92
N PHE A 44 -9.31 16.73 -1.99
CA PHE A 44 -8.61 16.82 -3.27
C PHE A 44 -8.79 18.18 -3.97
N LEU A 45 -9.86 18.92 -3.68
CA LEU A 45 -10.12 20.23 -4.29
C LEU A 45 -9.50 21.42 -3.54
N GLN A 46 -8.87 21.20 -2.38
CA GLN A 46 -8.60 22.29 -1.45
C GLN A 46 -7.25 23.01 -1.61
N SER A 47 -6.17 22.38 -2.11
CA SER A 47 -4.87 23.07 -2.23
C SER A 47 -3.85 22.36 -3.14
N PHE A 48 -3.08 23.13 -3.91
CA PHE A 48 -1.96 22.62 -4.73
C PHE A 48 -0.80 22.04 -3.89
N ASP A 49 -0.56 22.61 -2.69
CA ASP A 49 0.47 22.14 -1.76
C ASP A 49 0.28 20.67 -1.32
N PHE A 50 -0.96 20.20 -1.25
CA PHE A 50 -1.26 18.80 -0.96
C PHE A 50 -0.69 17.87 -2.04
N TYR A 51 -0.86 18.23 -3.32
CA TYR A 51 -0.35 17.46 -4.45
C TYR A 51 1.17 17.46 -4.52
N VAL A 52 1.82 18.59 -4.19
CA VAL A 52 3.28 18.66 -4.13
C VAL A 52 3.83 17.71 -3.07
N LYS A 53 3.25 17.73 -1.86
CA LYS A 53 3.65 16.80 -0.78
C LYS A 53 3.38 15.34 -1.13
N LEU A 54 2.23 15.07 -1.73
CA LEU A 54 1.88 13.74 -2.23
C LEU A 54 2.90 13.25 -3.27
N LEU A 55 3.27 14.11 -4.22
CA LEU A 55 4.23 13.78 -5.28
C LEU A 55 5.62 13.49 -4.70
N TYR A 56 6.09 14.30 -3.74
CA TYR A 56 7.37 14.05 -3.06
C TYR A 56 7.40 12.71 -2.32
N ALA A 57 6.31 12.32 -1.66
CA ALA A 57 6.21 11.02 -1.01
C ALA A 57 6.09 9.86 -2.02
N PHE A 58 5.48 10.12 -3.18
CA PHE A 58 5.22 9.11 -4.20
C PHE A 58 6.43 8.80 -5.11
N ILE A 59 7.25 9.81 -5.44
CA ILE A 59 8.39 9.66 -6.37
C ILE A 59 9.34 8.53 -5.96
N PRO A 60 9.84 8.45 -4.71
CA PRO A 60 10.76 7.37 -4.31
C PRO A 60 10.11 5.99 -4.44
N ALA A 61 8.82 5.88 -4.10
CA ALA A 61 8.08 4.63 -4.20
C ALA A 61 7.91 4.18 -5.65
N VAL A 62 7.64 5.09 -6.59
CA VAL A 62 7.57 4.78 -8.03
C VAL A 62 8.92 4.36 -8.57
N ILE A 63 9.99 5.09 -8.25
CA ILE A 63 11.34 4.75 -8.71
C ILE A 63 11.72 3.35 -8.25
N ALA A 64 11.53 3.05 -6.96
CA ALA A 64 11.79 1.72 -6.42
C ALA A 64 10.89 0.66 -7.07
N GLY A 65 9.59 0.92 -7.20
CA GLY A 65 8.64 0.00 -7.81
C GLY A 65 8.95 -0.34 -9.26
N LEU A 66 9.37 0.65 -10.06
CA LEU A 66 9.78 0.42 -11.45
C LEU A 66 11.13 -0.30 -11.55
N LEU A 67 12.08 0.01 -10.66
CA LEU A 67 13.40 -0.63 -10.65
C LEU A 67 13.33 -2.10 -10.23
N PHE A 68 12.45 -2.45 -9.29
CA PHE A 68 12.34 -3.79 -8.72
C PHE A 68 11.12 -4.58 -9.21
N LYS A 69 10.42 -4.10 -10.24
CA LYS A 69 9.17 -4.71 -10.72
C LYS A 69 9.26 -6.22 -10.91
N ASP A 70 10.24 -6.68 -11.69
CA ASP A 70 10.39 -8.11 -12.01
C ASP A 70 10.65 -8.96 -10.76
N TYR A 71 11.43 -8.43 -9.81
CA TYR A 71 11.67 -9.10 -8.52
C TYR A 71 10.41 -9.17 -7.67
N ILE A 72 9.62 -8.09 -7.63
CA ILE A 72 8.36 -8.05 -6.88
C ILE A 72 7.37 -9.06 -7.45
N ASP A 73 7.22 -9.13 -8.77
CA ASP A 73 6.30 -10.07 -9.41
C ASP A 73 6.67 -11.53 -9.09
N LEU A 74 7.96 -11.88 -9.17
CA LEU A 74 8.45 -13.22 -8.79
C LEU A 74 8.22 -13.55 -7.30
N LEU A 75 8.39 -12.57 -6.41
CA LEU A 75 8.15 -12.75 -4.98
C LEU A 75 6.65 -12.90 -4.67
N LEU A 76 5.78 -12.20 -5.40
CA LEU A 76 4.32 -12.25 -5.22
C LEU A 76 3.69 -13.54 -5.77
N GLU A 77 4.28 -14.17 -6.78
CA GLU A 77 3.84 -15.49 -7.25
C GLU A 77 4.09 -16.60 -6.24
N ASN A 78 5.06 -16.42 -5.33
CA ASN A 78 5.35 -17.38 -4.29
C ASN A 78 4.56 -17.08 -2.99
N VAL A 79 3.53 -17.88 -2.76
CA VAL A 79 2.62 -17.73 -1.61
C VAL A 79 3.33 -17.87 -0.27
N LEU A 80 4.37 -18.71 -0.17
CA LEU A 80 5.17 -18.82 1.06
C LEU A 80 5.94 -17.53 1.33
N VAL A 81 6.52 -16.91 0.29
CA VAL A 81 7.21 -15.62 0.41
C VAL A 81 6.23 -14.55 0.86
N VAL A 82 5.05 -14.47 0.25
CA VAL A 82 3.98 -13.53 0.65
C VAL A 82 3.59 -13.76 2.11
N GLY A 83 3.38 -15.00 2.53
CA GLY A 83 3.05 -15.36 3.91
C GLY A 83 4.11 -14.95 4.92
N VAL A 84 5.39 -15.20 4.61
CA VAL A 84 6.52 -14.78 5.45
C VAL A 84 6.62 -13.26 5.53
N MET A 85 6.42 -12.55 4.42
CA MET A 85 6.45 -11.08 4.39
C MET A 85 5.29 -10.44 5.17
N LEU A 86 4.11 -11.08 5.18
CA LEU A 86 2.99 -10.63 6.04
C LEU A 86 3.34 -10.74 7.52
N LEU A 87 3.97 -11.85 7.91
CA LEU A 87 4.36 -12.09 9.29
C LEU A 87 5.50 -11.14 9.70
N LEU A 88 6.54 -11.02 8.87
CA LEU A 88 7.65 -10.08 9.09
C LEU A 88 7.18 -8.63 9.15
N GLY A 89 6.33 -8.20 8.22
CA GLY A 89 5.75 -6.86 8.23
C GLY A 89 4.97 -6.59 9.51
N GLY A 90 4.17 -7.55 9.98
CA GLY A 90 3.47 -7.45 11.27
C GLY A 90 4.42 -7.31 12.46
N VAL A 91 5.49 -8.10 12.51
CA VAL A 91 6.51 -8.00 13.57
C VAL A 91 7.21 -6.64 13.53
N VAL A 92 7.60 -6.17 12.35
CA VAL A 92 8.22 -4.85 12.17
C VAL A 92 7.30 -3.74 12.67
N PHE A 93 6.00 -3.80 12.37
CA PHE A 93 5.03 -2.82 12.88
C PHE A 93 4.97 -2.81 14.41
N LEU A 94 4.99 -3.97 15.08
CA LEU A 94 5.03 -4.03 16.55
C LEU A 94 6.28 -3.37 17.14
N PHE A 95 7.43 -3.49 16.47
CA PHE A 95 8.66 -2.80 16.88
C PHE A 95 8.58 -1.29 16.63
N ILE A 96 8.06 -0.86 15.48
CA ILE A 96 7.90 0.56 15.16
C ILE A 96 6.97 1.24 16.17
N GLU A 97 5.83 0.62 16.49
CA GLU A 97 4.90 1.12 17.50
C GLU A 97 5.56 1.29 18.87
N ARG A 98 6.50 0.40 19.21
CA ARG A 98 7.24 0.47 20.48
C ARG A 98 8.34 1.53 20.49
N TRP A 99 8.92 1.86 19.33
CA TRP A 99 9.97 2.87 19.19
C TRP A 99 9.40 4.28 18.98
N VAL A 100 8.23 4.39 18.37
CA VAL A 100 7.48 5.63 18.18
C VAL A 100 6.16 5.49 18.94
N PRO A 101 6.16 5.63 20.29
CA PRO A 101 4.91 5.69 21.04
C PRO A 101 4.09 6.86 20.48
N GLY A 102 2.88 6.55 20.00
CA GLY A 102 2.08 7.48 19.21
C GLY A 102 2.02 8.87 19.83
N GLY A 103 2.52 9.86 19.09
CA GLY A 103 2.22 11.26 19.40
C GLY A 103 0.71 11.40 19.45
N THR A 104 0.19 11.76 20.62
CA THR A 104 -1.23 12.03 20.87
C THR A 104 -1.64 13.32 20.17
N ASP A 105 -1.63 13.33 18.85
CA ASP A 105 -2.02 14.49 18.06
C ASP A 105 -3.33 14.18 17.34
N THR A 106 -4.41 14.28 18.10
CA THR A 106 -5.81 14.15 17.63
C THR A 106 -6.26 15.41 16.88
N GLY A 107 -5.56 15.80 15.82
CA GLY A 107 -5.93 16.93 14.97
C GLY A 107 -5.29 16.88 13.59
N PRO A 108 -5.91 17.46 12.54
CA PRO A 108 -5.33 17.51 11.21
C PRO A 108 -4.09 18.41 11.21
N GLN A 109 -2.91 17.81 11.41
CA GLN A 109 -1.65 18.55 11.35
C GLN A 109 -1.30 18.92 9.91
N PRO A 110 -0.72 20.12 9.68
CA PRO A 110 -0.11 20.44 8.41
C PRO A 110 1.11 19.54 8.23
N LEU A 111 1.00 18.57 7.31
CA LEU A 111 2.10 17.67 6.92
C LEU A 111 3.38 18.48 6.66
N THR A 112 4.35 18.41 7.57
CA THR A 112 5.64 19.07 7.40
C THR A 112 6.57 18.12 6.64
N ALA A 113 7.35 18.63 5.69
CA ALA A 113 8.10 17.84 4.70
C ALA A 113 9.03 16.76 5.29
N LYS A 114 9.42 16.87 6.57
CA LYS A 114 10.22 15.84 7.26
C LYS A 114 9.43 14.59 7.66
N GLN A 115 8.12 14.70 7.90
CA GLN A 115 7.23 13.57 8.20
C GLN A 115 6.74 12.85 6.94
N ALA A 116 6.99 13.41 5.75
CA ALA A 116 6.64 12.77 4.47
C ALA A 116 7.74 11.83 3.96
N VAL A 117 8.91 11.84 4.61
CA VAL A 117 10.12 11.10 4.20
C VAL A 117 10.48 9.97 5.17
N ILE A 118 9.88 9.96 6.37
CA ILE A 118 9.99 8.88 7.37
C ILE A 118 8.68 8.10 7.33
#